data_AF-A0A9E4TB34-F1
#
_entry.id   AF-A0A9E4TB34-F1
#
_cell.length_a   1.000
_cell.length_b   1.000
_cell.length_c   1.000
_cell.angle_alpha   90.00
_cell.angle_beta   90.00
_cell.angle_gamma   90.00
#
_symmetry.space_group_name_H-M   'P 1'
#
loop_
_entity.id
_entity.type
_entity.pdbx_description
1 polymer ?
#
loop_
_entity_poly.entity_id
_entity_poly.type
_entity_poly.pdbx_seq_one_letter_code
_entity_poly.pdbx_strand_id
1 'polypeptide(L)' 'IGYSFIVTFVILKILDVIPGLGLRAEDVEEDGGLDIALHGERAYVGDGAD' A
#
# COMPACT_ATOMS: atom_id res chain seq x y z
N ILE A 1 24.44 -8.77 -3.86
CA ILE A 1 23.26 -9.55 -4.29
C ILE A 1 22.76 -10.45 -3.17
N GLY A 2 23.55 -11.40 -2.64
CA GLY A 2 23.08 -12.30 -1.57
C GLY A 2 22.69 -11.60 -0.27
N TYR A 3 23.53 -10.70 0.25
CA TYR A 3 23.23 -9.94 1.48
C TYR A 3 21.98 -9.07 1.33
N SER A 4 21.92 -8.25 0.27
CA SER A 4 20.78 -7.38 0.01
C SER A 4 19.47 -8.16 -0.16
N PHE A 5 19.50 -9.31 -0.83
CA PHE A 5 18.32 -10.15 -0.99
C PHE A 5 17.86 -10.77 0.33
N ILE A 6 18.78 -11.38 1.09
CA ILE A 6 18.46 -12.07 2.35
C ILE A 6 17.98 -11.07 3.41
N VAL A 7 18.67 -9.94 3.56
CA VAL A 7 18.32 -8.93 4.57
C VAL A 7 16.98 -8.28 4.25
N THR A 8 16.75 -7.88 3.00
CA THR A 8 15.45 -7.35 2.59
C THR A 8 14.34 -8.38 2.80
N PHE A 9 14.56 -9.65 2.45
CA PHE A 9 13.57 -10.71 2.68
C PHE A 9 13.20 -10.86 4.16
N VAL A 10 14.19 -10.85 5.05
CA VAL A 10 13.95 -10.95 6.51
C VAL A 10 13.17 -9.74 7.03
N ILE A 11 13.55 -8.52 6.63
CA ILE A 11 12.86 -7.29 7.05
C ILE A 11 11.40 -7.33 6.60
N LEU A 12 11.15 -7.64 5.33
CA LEU A 12 9.80 -7.70 4.78
C LEU A 12 8.97 -8.78 5.50
N LYS A 13 9.55 -9.95 5.78
CA LYS A 13 8.84 -11.04 6.44
C LYS A 13 8.46 -10.70 7.89
N ILE A 14 9.29 -9.94 8.60
CA ILE A 14 8.98 -9.49 9.96
C ILE A 14 7.86 -8.46 9.93
N LEU A 15 7.90 -7.49 9.02
CA LEU A 15 6.85 -6.47 8.89
C LEU A 15 5.49 -7.10 8.56
N ASP A 16 5.46 -8.08 7.64
CA ASP A 16 4.26 -8.82 7.22
C ASP A 16 3.57 -9.60 8.36
N VAL A 17 4.30 -10.00 9.40
CA VAL A 17 3.74 -10.73 10.55
C VAL A 17 3.13 -9.80 11.60
N ILE A 18 3.47 -8.51 11.58
CA ILE A 18 2.94 -7.55 12.56
C ILE A 18 1.54 -7.10 12.12
N PRO A 19 0.48 -7.39 12.91
CA PRO A 19 -0.88 -6.98 12.57
C PRO A 19 -0.96 -5.45 12.52
N GLY A 20 -1.42 -4.91 11.39
CA GLY A 20 -1.50 -3.46 11.14
C GLY A 20 -0.26 -2.85 10.44
N LEU A 21 0.77 -3.66 10.13
CA LEU A 21 1.95 -3.25 9.35
C LEU A 21 2.06 -4.07 8.05
N GLY A 22 0.92 -4.25 7.38
CA GLY A 22 0.87 -4.82 6.05
C GLY A 22 1.67 -3.96 5.07
N LEU A 23 2.60 -4.59 4.35
CA LEU A 23 3.42 -3.90 3.34
C LEU A 23 2.63 -3.52 2.08
N ARG A 24 1.44 -4.11 1.90
CA ARG A 24 0.55 -3.89 0.77
C ARG A 24 -0.83 -3.51 1.31
N ALA A 25 -1.51 -2.62 0.60
CA ALA A 25 -2.90 -2.29 0.88
C ALA A 25 -3.79 -3.52 0.62
N GLU A 26 -4.96 -3.58 1.27
CA GLU A 26 -5.92 -4.65 1.01
C GLU A 26 -6.44 -4.53 -0.44
N ASP A 27 -6.81 -5.65 -1.09
CA ASP A 27 -7.21 -5.62 -2.51
C ASP A 27 -8.40 -4.67 -2.75
N VAL A 28 -9.27 -4.50 -1.76
CA VAL A 28 -10.41 -3.56 -1.79
C VAL A 28 -9.95 -2.09 -1.77
N GLU A 29 -8.85 -1.79 -1.07
CA GLU A 29 -8.26 -0.45 -1.01
C GLU A 29 -7.50 -0.10 -2.28
N GLU A 30 -6.85 -1.10 -2.91
CA GLU A 30 -6.20 -0.92 -4.21
C GLU A 30 -7.22 -0.64 -5.33
N ASP A 31 -8.35 -1.35 -5.35
CA ASP A 31 -9.43 -1.16 -6.34
C ASP A 31 -10.13 0.20 -6.21
N GLY A 32 -10.31 0.68 -4.97
CA GLY A 32 -10.97 1.97 -4.67
C GLY A 32 -10.11 3.21 -4.91
N GLY A 33 -8.82 3.02 -5.18
CA GLY A 33 -7.82 4.08 -5.27
C GLY A 33 -7.19 4.40 -3.93
N LEU A 34 -5.86 4.30 -3.87
CA LEU A 34 -5.05 4.51 -2.66
C LEU A 34 -5.18 5.92 -2.07
N ASP A 35 -5.50 6.92 -2.90
CA ASP A 35 -5.73 8.29 -2.45
C ASP A 35 -6.95 8.34 -1.51
N ILE A 36 -8.04 7.65 -1.89
CA ILE A 36 -9.28 7.59 -1.11
C ILE A 36 -9.10 6.65 0.08
N ALA A 37 -8.51 5.47 -0.14
CA ALA A 37 -8.43 4.41 0.85
C ALA A 37 -7.40 4.68 1.96
N LEU A 38 -6.20 5.15 1.61
CA LEU A 38 -5.11 5.33 2.58
C LEU A 38 -4.89 6.79 3.01
N HIS A 39 -5.23 7.75 2.15
CA HIS A 39 -4.96 9.17 2.41
C HIS A 39 -6.25 9.99 2.67
N GLY A 40 -7.43 9.41 2.47
CA GLY A 40 -8.71 10.09 2.66
C GLY A 40 -8.93 11.26 1.70
N GLU A 41 -8.13 11.37 0.64
CA GLU A 41 -8.18 12.44 -0.35
C GLU A 41 -8.77 11.94 -1.67
N ARG A 42 -9.58 12.77 -2.33
CA ARG A 42 -10.02 12.52 -3.71
C ARG A 42 -9.13 13.35 -4.64
N ALA A 43 -8.26 12.69 -5.42
CA ALA A 43 -7.34 13.38 -6.33
C ALA A 43 -8.02 14.14 -7.47
N TYR A 44 -9.26 13.78 -7.84
CA TYR A 44 -10.06 14.51 -8.82
C TYR A 44 -11.52 14.64 -8.34
N VAL A 45 -11.97 15.88 -8.12
CA VAL A 45 -13.40 16.23 -8.18
C VAL A 45 -13.64 16.64 -9.62
N GLY A 46 -13.77 15.66 -10.50
CA GLY A 46 -14.35 15.89 -11.82
C GLY A 46 -15.85 16.06 -11.63
N ASP A 47 -16.27 17.28 -11.26
CA ASP A 47 -17.64 17.69 -11.58
C ASP A 47 -17.73 17.58 -13.10
N GLY A 48 -18.64 16.74 -13.60
CA GLY A 48 -18.75 16.33 -15.01
C GLY A 48 -19.24 17.48 -15.89
N ALA A 49 -18.44 18.54 -15.99
CA ALA A 49 -18.64 19.73 -16.79
C ALA A 49 -17.38 20.01 -17.62
N ASP A 50 -17.05 19.05 -18.49
CA ASP A 50 -16.33 19.22 -19.76
C ASP A 50 -16.98 18.27 -20.78
#